data_AF-A0AAD9V2A3-F1
#
_entry.id   AF-A0AAD9V2A3-F1
#
_cell.length_a   1.000
_cell.length_b   1.000
_cell.length_c   1.000
_cell.angle_alpha   90.00
_cell.angle_beta   90.00
_cell.angle_gamma   90.00
#
_symmetry.space_group_name_H-M   'P 1'
#
loop_
_entity.id
_entity.type
_entity.pdbx_description
1 polymer ?
#
loop_
_entity_poly.entity_id
_entity_poly.type
_entity_poly.pdbx_seq_one_letter_code
_entity_poly.pdbx_strand_id
1 'polypeptide(L)'
;MFDSIPPTRDALFQRVKRTAYQAGHIWGKALITSPLVSSTRHWGCITNSGEWRLLWTTLSEISKSCQELVNCGCKKVCRGGCGCRRVSLRSAALCACQEECDNQ
;
A
#
# COMPACT_ATOMS: atom_id res chain seq x y z
N MET A 1 7.12 12.26 -3.06
CA MET A 1 5.97 12.73 -2.25
C MET A 1 5.31 11.59 -1.47
N PHE A 2 5.31 10.34 -1.96
CA PHE A 2 4.83 9.18 -1.19
C PHE A 2 5.88 8.54 -0.27
N ASP A 3 7.18 8.73 -0.54
CA ASP A 3 8.28 8.14 0.24
C ASP A 3 8.40 8.68 1.67
N SER A 4 7.71 9.76 1.99
CA SER A 4 7.70 10.38 3.32
C SER A 4 6.53 9.92 4.19
N ILE A 5 5.60 9.13 3.64
CA ILE A 5 4.45 8.62 4.40
C ILE A 5 4.94 7.46 5.28
N PRO A 6 4.77 7.54 6.61
CA PRO A 6 5.19 6.46 7.49
C PRO A 6 4.41 5.17 7.17
N PRO A 7 5.02 3.99 7.37
CA PRO A 7 4.35 2.73 7.17
C PRO A 7 3.09 2.65 8.05
N THR A 8 2.02 2.09 7.49
CA THR A 8 0.75 1.95 8.20
C THR A 8 0.88 0.94 9.34
N ARG A 9 -0.04 1.03 10.32
CA ARG A 9 -0.16 0.02 11.39
C ARG A 9 -0.28 -1.40 10.84
N ASP A 10 -1.01 -1.57 9.73
CA ASP A 10 -1.17 -2.88 9.09
C ASP A 10 0.15 -3.39 8.51
N ALA A 11 0.91 -2.52 7.84
CA ALA A 11 2.23 -2.89 7.33
C ALA A 11 3.21 -3.31 8.44
N LEU A 12 3.17 -2.61 9.59
CA LEU A 12 3.91 -3.01 10.78
C LEU A 12 3.47 -4.40 11.26
N PHE A 13 2.18 -4.67 11.33
CA PHE A 13 1.65 -5.96 11.78
C PHE A 13 2.10 -7.12 10.89
N GLN A 14 2.06 -6.95 9.56
CA GLN A 14 2.57 -7.96 8.63
C GLN A 14 4.08 -8.19 8.80
N ARG A 15 4.85 -7.14 9.10
CA ARG A 15 6.29 -7.25 9.38
C ARG A 15 6.54 -8.03 10.67
N VAL A 16 5.82 -7.71 11.75
CA VAL A 16 5.95 -8.41 13.04
C VAL A 16 5.68 -9.91 12.87
N LYS A 17 4.65 -10.29 12.09
CA LYS A 17 4.39 -11.69 11.76
C LYS A 17 5.61 -12.36 11.13
N ARG A 18 6.21 -11.76 10.09
CA ARG A 18 7.40 -12.32 9.43
C ARG A 18 8.58 -12.47 10.40
N THR A 19 8.83 -11.46 11.23
CA THR A 19 9.93 -11.50 12.21
C THR A 19 9.69 -12.58 13.26
N ALA A 20 8.47 -12.70 13.78
CA ALA A 20 8.11 -13.77 14.72
C ALA A 20 8.27 -15.15 14.09
N TYR A 21 7.90 -15.31 12.82
CA TYR A 21 8.11 -16.55 12.08
C TYR A 21 9.60 -16.89 11.93
N GLN A 22 10.42 -15.94 11.51
CA GLN A 22 11.87 -16.14 11.39
C GLN A 22 12.50 -16.51 12.73
N ALA A 23 12.18 -15.77 13.79
CA ALA A 23 12.72 -16.02 15.12
C ALA A 23 12.29 -17.39 15.67
N GLY A 24 10.99 -17.71 15.63
CA GLY A 24 10.47 -18.93 16.26
C GLY A 24 10.58 -20.18 15.40
N HIS A 25 10.22 -20.10 14.12
CA HIS A 25 10.09 -21.27 13.25
C HIS A 25 11.36 -21.62 12.48
N ILE A 26 12.25 -20.64 12.25
CA ILE A 26 13.52 -20.86 11.55
C ILE A 26 14.65 -20.90 12.57
N TRP A 27 14.94 -19.79 13.24
CA TRP A 27 16.09 -19.70 14.16
C TRP A 27 15.88 -20.48 15.45
N GLY A 28 14.66 -20.50 15.99
CA GLY A 28 14.31 -21.30 17.17
C GLY A 28 14.47 -22.81 16.95
N LYS A 29 14.59 -23.26 15.69
CA LYS A 29 14.81 -24.66 15.31
C LYS A 29 16.22 -24.92 14.76
N ALA A 30 17.14 -23.97 14.87
CA ALA A 30 18.47 -24.07 14.24
C ALA A 30 19.31 -25.26 14.72
N LEU A 31 19.04 -25.78 15.93
CA LEU A 31 19.74 -26.93 16.51
C LEU A 31 19.14 -28.29 16.12
N ILE A 32 17.98 -28.29 15.47
CA ILE A 32 17.32 -29.53 15.02
C ILE A 32 17.84 -29.88 13.64
N THR A 33 18.40 -31.07 13.49
CA THR A 33 18.82 -31.59 12.18
C THR A 33 17.60 -31.83 11.28
N SER A 34 17.56 -31.20 10.10
CA SER A 34 16.43 -31.26 9.15
C SER A 34 15.07 -30.90 9.78
N PRO A 35 14.90 -29.66 10.26
CA PRO A 35 13.66 -29.27 10.91
C PRO A 35 12.53 -29.16 9.89
N LEU A 36 11.35 -29.70 10.23
CA LEU A 36 10.15 -29.47 9.44
C LEU A 36 9.77 -27.98 9.50
N VAL A 37 9.87 -27.31 8.36
CA VAL A 37 9.50 -25.90 8.18
C VAL A 37 8.00 -25.82 7.90
N SER A 38 7.30 -25.09 8.76
CA SER A 38 5.87 -24.81 8.61
C SER A 38 5.59 -23.90 7.40
N SER A 39 4.34 -23.85 6.93
CA SER A 39 3.97 -22.93 5.84
C SER A 39 4.05 -21.46 6.28
N THR A 40 4.43 -20.58 5.36
CA THR A 40 4.50 -19.12 5.57
C THR A 40 3.20 -18.37 5.23
N ARG A 41 2.13 -19.07 4.78
CA ARG A 41 0.88 -18.51 4.20
C ARG A 41 0.11 -17.49 5.05
N HIS A 42 0.38 -17.41 6.34
CA HIS A 42 -0.30 -16.48 7.25
C HIS A 42 0.68 -15.64 8.07
N TRP A 43 1.98 -15.77 7.79
CA TRP A 43 3.07 -15.08 8.48
C TRP A 43 3.55 -13.87 7.69
N GLY A 44 2.62 -13.14 7.07
CA GLY A 44 2.94 -11.98 6.23
C GLY A 44 3.46 -12.36 4.84
N CYS A 45 3.14 -13.56 4.35
CA CYS A 45 3.39 -14.00 2.97
C CYS A 45 2.08 -14.51 2.35
N ILE A 46 1.96 -14.35 1.03
CA ILE A 46 0.86 -14.86 0.22
C ILE A 46 1.39 -15.68 -0.95
N THR A 47 0.57 -16.57 -1.48
CA THR A 47 0.82 -17.27 -2.74
C THR A 47 0.00 -16.64 -3.84
N ASN A 48 0.66 -16.12 -4.88
CA ASN A 48 -0.01 -15.79 -6.13
C ASN A 48 0.57 -16.70 -7.22
N SER A 49 -0.29 -17.43 -7.94
CA SER A 49 0.11 -18.36 -9.00
C SER A 49 1.24 -19.34 -8.64
N GLY A 50 1.25 -19.84 -7.39
CA GLY A 50 2.27 -20.79 -6.91
C GLY A 50 3.58 -20.14 -6.41
N GLU A 51 3.77 -18.83 -6.61
CA GLU A 51 4.94 -18.11 -6.10
C GLU A 51 4.64 -17.47 -4.75
N TRP A 52 5.61 -17.58 -3.84
CA TRP A 52 5.58 -16.89 -2.55
C TRP A 52 5.95 -15.43 -2.72
N ARG A 53 5.07 -14.54 -2.25
CA ARG A 53 5.30 -13.09 -2.20
C ARG A 53 5.05 -12.55 -0.81
N LEU A 54 5.74 -11.47 -0.48
CA LEU A 54 5.54 -10.77 0.79
C LEU A 54 4.21 -10.03 0.75
N LEU A 55 3.40 -10.22 1.80
CA LEU A 55 2.23 -9.40 2.03
C LEU A 55 2.67 -8.16 2.80
N TRP A 56 2.89 -7.07 2.07
CA TRP A 56 3.34 -5.81 2.68
C TRP A 56 2.24 -5.13 3.49
N THR A 57 1.03 -5.12 2.96
CA THR A 57 -0.16 -4.52 3.57
C THR A 57 -1.39 -5.21 2.98
N THR A 58 -2.47 -5.24 3.75
CA THR A 58 -3.83 -5.65 3.34
C THR A 58 -4.70 -4.45 3.01
N LEU A 59 -4.27 -3.25 3.41
CA LEU A 59 -4.92 -2.01 3.01
C LEU A 59 -4.74 -1.78 1.51
N SER A 60 -5.80 -1.29 0.87
CA SER A 60 -5.75 -0.79 -0.49
C SER A 60 -4.77 0.38 -0.61
N GLU A 61 -4.23 0.56 -1.80
CA GLU A 61 -3.40 1.72 -2.11
C GLU A 61 -4.14 3.01 -1.75
N ILE A 62 -3.40 3.92 -1.11
CA ILE A 62 -3.94 5.20 -0.63
C ILE A 62 -4.62 5.98 -1.78
N SER A 63 -4.08 5.89 -3.00
CA SER A 63 -4.67 6.52 -4.21
C SER A 63 -6.08 6.01 -4.57
N LYS A 64 -6.46 4.81 -4.11
CA LYS A 64 -7.78 4.23 -4.33
C LYS A 64 -8.75 4.50 -3.19
N SER A 65 -8.25 4.90 -2.01
CA SER A 65 -9.05 5.06 -0.79
C SER A 65 -9.16 6.49 -0.30
N CYS A 66 -8.20 7.35 -0.61
CA CYS A 66 -8.19 8.76 -0.22
C CYS A 66 -8.30 9.62 -1.47
N GLN A 67 -9.53 10.03 -1.74
CA GLN A 67 -9.86 10.92 -2.84
C GLN A 67 -9.13 12.27 -2.71
N GLU A 68 -8.91 12.73 -1.47
CA GLU A 68 -8.24 13.99 -1.14
C GLU A 68 -6.78 14.06 -1.60
N LEU A 69 -6.16 12.92 -1.91
CA LEU A 69 -4.78 12.82 -2.39
C LEU A 69 -4.65 12.79 -3.92
N VAL A 70 -5.78 12.86 -4.64
CA VAL A 70 -5.80 12.92 -6.10
C VAL A 70 -5.38 14.31 -6.56
N ASN A 71 -4.28 14.39 -7.32
CA ASN A 71 -3.84 15.65 -7.93
C ASN A 71 -4.03 15.67 -9.46
N CYS A 72 -4.31 16.86 -10.00
CA CYS A 72 -4.27 17.13 -11.44
C CYS A 72 -2.86 17.58 -11.83
N GLY A 73 -2.32 17.01 -12.91
CA GLY A 73 -1.17 17.61 -13.62
C GLY A 73 -1.56 18.79 -14.51
N CYS A 74 -2.80 19.28 -14.42
CA CYS A 74 -3.29 20.39 -15.23
C CYS A 74 -2.68 21.71 -14.72
N LYS A 75 -2.25 22.58 -15.64
CA LYS A 75 -1.59 23.87 -15.29
C LYS A 75 -2.50 25.09 -15.41
N LYS A 76 -3.68 24.94 -16.02
CA LYS A 76 -4.60 26.05 -16.32
C LYS A 76 -6.03 25.68 -15.90
N VAL A 77 -6.67 24.78 -16.65
CA VAL A 77 -8.07 24.37 -16.43
C VAL A 77 -8.20 22.85 -16.49
N CYS A 78 -9.02 22.28 -15.61
CA CYS A 78 -9.39 20.88 -15.60
C CYS A 78 -10.47 20.58 -16.66
N ARG A 79 -10.10 19.92 -17.77
CA ARG A 79 -11.04 19.44 -18.81
C ARG A 79 -11.32 17.94 -18.67
N GLY A 80 -12.19 17.38 -19.52
CA GLY A 80 -12.75 16.01 -19.40
C GLY A 80 -11.74 14.84 -19.21
N GLY A 81 -10.46 15.04 -19.52
CA GLY A 81 -9.40 14.07 -19.23
C GLY A 81 -8.78 14.15 -17.83
N CYS A 82 -9.21 15.09 -16.97
CA CYS A 82 -8.60 15.36 -15.67
C CYS A 82 -8.95 14.29 -14.63
N GLY A 83 -7.93 13.82 -13.90
CA GLY A 83 -8.08 12.88 -12.78
C GLY A 83 -9.05 13.39 -11.71
N CYS A 84 -9.01 14.68 -11.35
CA CYS A 84 -9.89 15.28 -10.35
C CYS A 84 -11.38 15.21 -10.73
N ARG A 85 -11.72 15.25 -12.03
CA ARG A 85 -13.10 15.16 -12.51
C ARG A 85 -13.65 13.74 -12.48
N ARG A 86 -12.78 12.74 -12.68
CA ARG A 86 -13.18 11.31 -12.60
C ARG A 86 -13.60 10.88 -11.20
N VAL A 87 -13.10 11.56 -10.17
CA VAL A 87 -13.37 11.25 -8.76
C VAL A 87 -14.22 12.34 -8.09
N SER A 88 -14.80 13.25 -8.88
CA SER A 88 -15.70 14.31 -8.42
C SER A 88 -15.17 15.17 -7.26
N LEU A 89 -13.84 15.35 -7.12
CA LEU A 89 -13.30 16.26 -6.10
C LEU A 89 -13.27 17.70 -6.55
N ARG A 90 -13.80 18.59 -5.71
CA ARG A 90 -13.45 20.01 -5.73
C ARG A 90 -11.97 20.12 -5.39
N SER A 91 -11.21 20.76 -6.27
CA SER A 91 -9.76 20.96 -6.24
C SER A 91 -9.09 20.61 -4.91
N ALA A 92 -8.42 19.47 -4.84
CA ALA A 92 -7.54 19.16 -3.72
C ALA A 92 -6.44 20.24 -3.66
N ALA A 93 -6.03 20.69 -2.46
CA ALA A 93 -4.96 21.67 -2.27
C ALA A 93 -3.60 21.26 -2.88
N LEU A 94 -3.51 20.01 -3.34
CA LEU A 94 -2.36 19.42 -4.03
C LEU A 94 -2.33 19.72 -5.54
N CYS A 95 -3.38 20.34 -6.07
CA CYS A 95 -3.50 20.67 -7.48
C CYS A 95 -2.95 22.07 -7.77
N ALA A 96 -2.07 22.20 -8.76
CA ALA A 96 -1.58 23.51 -9.25
C ALA A 96 -2.56 24.21 -10.21
N CYS A 97 -3.82 23.78 -10.20
CA CYS A 97 -4.87 24.22 -11.09
C CYS A 97 -5.36 25.60 -10.57
N GLN A 98 -5.20 26.67 -11.38
CA GLN A 98 -5.23 28.08 -10.93
C GLN A 98 -6.64 28.68 -10.80
N GLU A 99 -7.65 28.00 -11.36
CA GLU A 99 -9.07 28.35 -11.31
C GLU A 99 -9.84 27.18 -10.67
N GLU A 100 -10.94 27.47 -9.97
CA GLU A 100 -11.81 26.49 -9.32
C GLU A 100 -12.06 25.29 -10.24
N CYS A 101 -11.68 24.09 -9.78
CA CYS A 101 -12.02 22.86 -10.47
C CYS A 101 -13.54 22.73 -10.48
N ASP A 102 -14.18 23.20 -11.54
CA ASP A 102 -15.62 23.14 -11.74
C ASP A 102 -16.04 21.70 -12.07
N ASN A 103 -16.08 20.87 -11.03
CA ASN A 103 -16.78 19.61 -11.01
C ASN A 103 -18.24 19.90 -10.66
N GLN A 104 -18.98 20.43 -11.63
CA GLN A 104 -20.43 20.39 -11.62
C GLN A 104 -20.93 18.97 -11.91
#